data_AF-A0A7U9S4B7-F1
#
_entry.id   AF-A0A7U9S4B7-F1
#
_cell.length_a   1.000
_cell.length_b   1.000
_cell.length_c   1.000
_cell.angle_alpha   90.00
_cell.angle_beta   90.00
_cell.angle_gamma   90.00
#
_symmetry.space_group_name_H-M   'P 1'
#
loop_
_entity.id
_entity.type
_entity.pdbx_description
1 polymer ?
#
loop_
_entity_poly.entity_id
_entity_poly.type
_entity_poly.pdbx_seq_one_letter_code
_entity_poly.pdbx_strand_id
1 'polypeptide(L)' 'MDQIHVFWQAGDAIAEIFEKYGTQIQSEVLAVSISKDAVKGYEKEWNINGEKVVLGVEKA' A
#
# COMPACT_ATOMS: atom_id res chain seq x y z
N MET A 1 -10.81 -12.23 -12.57
CA MET A 1 -10.82 -12.07 -11.11
C MET A 1 -10.44 -10.62 -10.85
N ASP A 2 -11.12 -9.93 -9.94
CA ASP A 2 -10.79 -8.52 -9.68
C ASP A 2 -9.46 -8.45 -8.90
N GLN A 3 -8.51 -7.70 -9.45
CA GLN A 3 -7.20 -7.43 -8.87
C GLN A 3 -7.00 -5.92 -8.77
N ILE A 4 -6.02 -5.50 -7.97
CA ILE A 4 -5.75 -4.09 -7.69
C ILE A 4 -4.26 -3.76 -7.80
N HIS A 5 -3.95 -2.50 -8.05
CA HIS A 5 -2.65 -1.92 -7.69
C HIS A 5 -2.78 -1.23 -6.33
N VAL A 6 -1.76 -1.37 -5.49
CA VAL A 6 -1.67 -0.70 -4.19
C VAL A 6 -0.56 0.36 -4.25
N PHE A 7 -0.86 1.54 -3.72
CA PHE A 7 0.06 2.65 -3.56
C PHE A 7 0.14 3.01 -2.09
N TRP A 8 1.31 3.44 -1.62
CA TRP A 8 1.46 3.90 -0.24
C TRP A 8 2.44 5.07 -0.13
N GLN A 9 2.20 5.93 0.86
CA GLN A 9 3.10 7.01 1.23
C GLN A 9 3.16 7.11 2.76
N ALA A 10 4.36 6.91 3.32
CA ALA A 10 4.60 6.86 4.76
C ALA A 10 6.08 7.12 5.09
N GLY A 11 6.39 7.17 6.39
CA GLY A 11 7.77 7.24 6.88
C GLY A 11 8.52 5.91 6.86
N ASP A 12 9.76 5.93 7.34
CA ASP A 12 10.73 4.82 7.20
C ASP A 12 10.26 3.52 7.86
N ALA A 13 9.62 3.58 9.02
CA ALA A 13 9.16 2.37 9.72
C ALA A 13 8.13 1.59 8.90
N ILE A 14 7.20 2.29 8.23
CA ILE A 14 6.22 1.65 7.34
C ILE A 14 6.87 1.21 6.03
N ALA A 15 7.86 1.95 5.53
CA ALA A 15 8.64 1.54 4.36
C ALA A 15 9.31 0.17 4.59
N GLU A 16 9.94 -0.03 5.75
CA GLU A 16 10.56 -1.31 6.13
C GLU A 16 9.54 -2.46 6.15
N ILE A 17 8.28 -2.21 6.56
CA ILE A 17 7.21 -3.21 6.53
C ILE A 17 6.86 -3.61 5.10
N PHE A 18 6.69 -2.64 4.18
CA PHE A 18 6.40 -2.94 2.78
C PHE A 18 7.56 -3.63 2.07
N GLU A 19 8.81 -3.29 2.41
CA GLU A 19 9.99 -3.97 1.86
C GLU A 19 10.11 -5.41 2.38
N LYS A 20 9.88 -5.63 3.67
CA LYS A 20 10.04 -6.94 4.30
C LYS A 20 8.87 -7.89 4.05
N TYR A 21 7.64 -7.38 4.03
CA TYR A 21 6.42 -8.18 3.97
C TYR A 21 5.59 -7.93 2.70
N GLY A 22 6.12 -7.17 1.73
CA GLY A 22 5.40 -6.77 0.52
C GLY A 22 4.79 -7.93 -0.27
N THR A 23 5.51 -9.05 -0.41
CA THR A 23 4.99 -10.24 -1.12
C THR A 23 3.79 -10.87 -0.39
N GLN A 24 3.84 -10.94 0.94
CA GLN A 24 2.72 -11.45 1.73
C GLN A 24 1.52 -10.52 1.62
N ILE A 25 1.71 -9.22 1.85
CA ILE A 25 0.67 -8.20 1.74
C ILE A 25 0.02 -8.27 0.35
N GLN A 26 0.84 -8.34 -0.71
CA GLN A 26 0.39 -8.41 -2.09
C GLN A 26 -0.52 -9.62 -2.34
N SER A 27 -0.15 -10.78 -1.82
CA SER A 27 -0.96 -12.00 -1.94
C SER A 27 -2.28 -11.90 -1.16
N GLU A 28 -2.27 -11.36 0.05
CA GLU A 28 -3.45 -11.30 0.92
C GLU A 28 -4.51 -10.32 0.40
N VAL A 29 -4.11 -9.26 -0.29
CA VAL A 29 -5.03 -8.22 -0.82
C VAL A 29 -5.29 -8.34 -2.32
N LEU A 30 -4.85 -9.43 -2.96
CA LEU A 30 -4.99 -9.67 -4.41
C LEU A 30 -4.39 -8.55 -5.28
N ALA A 31 -3.28 -7.96 -4.82
CA ALA A 31 -2.60 -6.93 -5.56
C ALA A 31 -1.68 -7.51 -6.65
N VAL A 32 -1.63 -6.84 -7.80
CA VAL A 32 -0.64 -7.15 -8.87
C VAL A 32 0.64 -6.34 -8.71
N SER A 33 0.58 -5.23 -7.97
CA SER A 33 1.75 -4.43 -7.59
C SER A 33 1.50 -3.66 -6.30
N ILE A 34 2.58 -3.40 -5.56
CA ILE A 34 2.62 -2.45 -4.45
C ILE A 34 3.75 -1.45 -4.73
N SER A 35 3.47 -0.15 -4.68
CA SER A 35 4.48 0.89 -4.98
C SER A 35 4.41 2.07 -4.02
N LYS A 36 5.55 2.74 -3.83
CA LYS A 36 5.65 4.00 -3.05
C LYS A 36 5.42 5.26 -3.90
N ASP A 37 4.97 5.05 -5.13
CA ASP A 37 4.76 6.14 -6.09
C ASP A 37 3.58 7.01 -5.66
N ALA A 38 3.36 8.10 -6.39
CA ALA A 38 2.20 8.96 -6.17
C ALA A 38 0.93 8.12 -6.08
N VAL A 39 0.17 8.34 -5.00
CA VAL A 39 -1.03 7.59 -4.70
C VAL A 39 -2.07 7.83 -5.79
N LYS A 40 -2.64 6.75 -6.33
CA LYS A 40 -3.65 6.79 -7.41
C LYS A 40 -4.93 6.09 -6.98
N GLY A 41 -6.00 6.38 -7.70
CA GLY A 41 -7.31 5.78 -7.50
C GLY A 41 -7.99 6.28 -6.23
N TYR A 42 -8.58 5.36 -5.48
CA TYR A 42 -9.20 5.69 -4.20
C TYR A 42 -8.12 5.80 -3.12
N GLU A 43 -7.94 7.01 -2.61
CA GLU A 43 -6.96 7.33 -1.57
C GLU A 43 -7.63 7.49 -0.20
N LYS A 44 -6.93 7.01 0.84
CA LYS A 44 -7.30 7.28 2.22
C LYS A 44 -6.09 7.39 3.13
N GLU A 45 -6.15 8.34 4.04
CA GLU A 45 -5.20 8.51 5.14
C GLU A 45 -5.60 7.65 6.35
N TRP A 46 -4.60 7.02 6.97
CA TRP A 46 -4.70 6.16 8.13
C TRP A 46 -3.69 6.57 9.19
N ASN A 47 -4.07 6.41 10.45
CA ASN A 47 -3.12 6.41 11.56
C ASN A 47 -2.82 4.96 11.93
N ILE A 48 -1.59 4.51 11.67
CA ILE A 48 -1.11 3.18 12.01
C ILE A 48 -0.05 3.34 13.10
N ASN A 49 -0.37 2.95 14.33
CA ASN A 49 0.52 3.04 15.49
C ASN A 49 1.11 4.44 15.76
N GLY A 50 0.36 5.50 15.47
CA GLY A 50 0.81 6.89 15.62
C GLY A 50 1.46 7.47 14.36
N GLU A 51 1.68 6.67 13.33
CA GLU A 51 2.23 7.12 12.06
C GLU A 51 1.12 7.39 11.04
N LYS A 52 1.26 8.53 10.35
CA LYS A 52 0.40 8.90 9.24
C LYS A 52 0.79 8.10 8.00
N VAL A 53 -0.13 7.31 7.48
CA VAL A 53 0.04 6.46 6.30
C VAL A 53 -1.04 6.77 5.29
N VAL A 54 -0.67 7.10 4.07
CA VAL A 54 -1.60 7.26 2.96
C VAL A 54 -1.57 5.97 2.15
N LEU A 55 -2.74 5.39 1.90
CA LEU A 55 -2.91 4.21 1.05
C LEU A 55 -3.81 4.56 -0.14
N GLY A 56 -3.47 4.06 -1.31
CA GLY A 56 -4.32 4.13 -2.50
C GLY A 56 -4.50 2.79 -3.18
N VAL A 57 -5.65 2.64 -3.83
CA VAL A 57 -5.95 1.46 -4.66
C VAL A 57 -6.58 1.87 -5.97
N GLU A 58 -6.19 1.21 -7.05
CA GLU A 58 -6.86 1.29 -8.34
C GLU A 58 -7.11 -0.11 -8.89
N LYS A 59 -8.16 -0.25 -9.72
CA LYS A 59 -8.43 -1.51 -10.40
C LYS A 59 -7.30 -1.80 -11.40
N ALA A 60 -6.78 -3.02 -11.38
CA ALA A 60 -5.78 -3.50 -12.34
C ALA A 60 -6.35 -3.75 -13.74
#